data_AF-A0A3N5Z2F3-F1
#
_entry.id   AF-A0A3N5Z2F3-F1
#
_cell.length_a   1.000
_cell.length_b   1.000
_cell.length_c   1.000
_cell.angle_alpha   90.00
_cell.angle_beta   90.00
_cell.angle_gamma   90.00
#
_symmetry.space_group_name_H-M   'P 1'
#
loop_
_entity.id
_entity.type
_entity.pdbx_description
1 polymer ?
#
loop_
_entity_poly.entity_id
_entity_poly.type
_entity_poly.pdbx_seq_one_letter_code
_entity_poly.pdbx_strand_id
1 'polypeptide(L)'
;MNLSFGERIRLFLVGWLGYILVSAIGATLRYRVEGWEDFQRSRNEGRSLIFSFWHNQILQATHFFRFRGIIVMSSSHRDGIYTSQVIKKFGYAIARGSSTRGGVRALLEMKRHLEQGRDVGFTADG
;
A
#
# COMPACT_ATOMS: atom_id res chain seq x y z
N MET A 1 -8.52 16.46 11.53
CA MET A 1 -9.84 15.83 11.74
C MET A 1 -9.86 15.35 13.18
N ASN A 2 -10.66 15.98 14.06
CA ASN A 2 -10.77 15.57 15.45
C ASN A 2 -11.69 14.35 15.53
N LEU A 3 -11.08 13.16 15.59
CA LEU A 3 -11.80 11.90 15.71
C LEU A 3 -12.29 11.69 17.14
N SER A 4 -13.57 11.38 17.30
CA SER A 4 -14.16 10.95 18.56
C SER A 4 -13.49 9.67 19.07
N PHE A 5 -13.51 9.45 20.38
CA PHE A 5 -12.99 8.22 21.00
C PHE A 5 -13.60 6.96 20.37
N GLY A 6 -14.90 6.95 20.10
CA GLY A 6 -15.59 5.83 19.45
C GLY A 6 -15.11 5.59 18.02
N GLU A 7 -14.80 6.64 17.25
CA GLU A 7 -14.27 6.51 15.89
C GLU A 7 -12.85 5.94 15.89
N ARG A 8 -12.03 6.29 16.89
CA ARG A 8 -10.68 5.72 17.06
C ARG A 8 -10.74 4.23 17.33
N ILE A 9 -11.64 3.79 18.21
CA ILE A 9 -11.87 2.36 18.47
C ILE A 9 -12.33 1.65 17.19
N ARG A 10 -13.31 2.22 16.47
CA ARG A 10 -13.79 1.65 15.19
C ARG A 10 -12.65 1.48 14.19
N LEU A 11 -11.82 2.52 14.00
CA LEU A 11 -10.67 2.46 13.08
C LEU A 11 -9.65 1.40 13.50
N PHE A 12 -9.39 1.27 14.80
CA PHE A 12 -8.50 0.25 15.33
C PHE A 12 -9.04 -1.17 15.07
N LEU A 13 -10.33 -1.40 15.34
CA LEU A 13 -11.00 -2.67 15.11
C LEU A 13 -11.02 -3.03 13.62
N VAL A 14 -11.39 -2.09 12.75
CA VAL A 14 -11.37 -2.30 11.28
C VAL A 14 -9.97 -2.63 10.79
N GLY A 15 -8.95 -1.95 11.29
CA GLY A 15 -7.56 -2.28 10.96
C GLY A 15 -7.22 -3.72 11.30
N TRP A 16 -7.52 -4.16 12.53
CA TRP A 16 -7.21 -5.53 12.97
C TRP A 16 -8.04 -6.59 12.27
N LEU A 17 -9.34 -6.36 12.12
CA LEU A 17 -10.23 -7.28 11.41
C LEU A 17 -9.80 -7.44 9.95
N GLY A 18 -9.51 -6.32 9.26
CA GLY A 18 -9.01 -6.34 7.89
C GLY A 18 -7.65 -7.05 7.76
N TYR A 19 -6.74 -6.83 8.73
CA TYR A 19 -5.47 -7.55 8.78
C TYR A 19 -5.68 -9.07 8.89
N ILE A 20 -6.50 -9.52 9.85
CA ILE A 20 -6.79 -10.95 10.05
C ILE A 20 -7.43 -11.55 8.80
N LEU A 21 -8.43 -10.87 8.22
CA LEU A 21 -9.15 -11.37 7.05
C LEU A 21 -8.23 -11.48 5.82
N VAL A 22 -7.46 -10.44 5.51
CA VAL A 22 -6.53 -10.46 4.37
C VAL A 22 -5.41 -11.47 4.60
N SER A 23 -4.92 -11.64 5.84
CA SER A 23 -3.94 -12.67 6.17
C SER A 23 -4.50 -14.08 6.04
N ALA A 24 -5.74 -14.32 6.47
CA ALA A 24 -6.39 -15.62 6.37
C ALA A 24 -6.64 -16.01 4.91
N ILE A 25 -7.17 -15.09 4.10
CA ILE A 25 -7.35 -15.30 2.65
C ILE A 25 -5.98 -15.45 1.99
N GLY A 26 -5.03 -14.59 2.32
CA GLY A 26 -3.69 -14.62 1.77
C GLY A 26 -2.94 -15.92 2.05
N ALA A 27 -3.18 -16.55 3.21
CA ALA A 27 -2.60 -17.84 3.56
C ALA A 27 -3.10 -19.00 2.68
N THR A 28 -4.25 -18.86 2.02
CA THR A 28 -4.75 -19.87 1.07
C THR A 28 -4.25 -19.64 -0.37
N LEU A 29 -3.64 -18.48 -0.64
CA LEU A 29 -3.09 -18.15 -1.97
C LEU A 29 -1.77 -18.87 -2.22
N ARG A 30 -1.61 -19.38 -3.44
CA ARG A 30 -0.34 -19.91 -3.95
C ARG A 30 0.19 -18.97 -5.02
N TYR A 31 1.42 -18.50 -4.84
CA TYR A 31 2.05 -17.55 -5.75
C TYR A 31 2.99 -18.27 -6.71
N ARG A 32 2.84 -17.97 -8.01
CA ARG A 32 3.87 -18.21 -9.02
C ARG A 32 4.32 -16.84 -9.48
N VAL A 33 5.63 -16.63 -9.52
CA VAL A 33 6.22 -15.35 -9.87
C VAL A 33 7.14 -15.58 -11.05
N GLU A 34 6.97 -14.75 -12.08
CA GLU A 34 7.81 -14.76 -13.27
C GLU A 34 8.66 -13.48 -13.26
N GLY A 35 9.92 -13.57 -13.70
CA GLY A 35 10.85 -12.43 -13.69
C GLY A 35 11.32 -12.01 -12.29
N TRP A 36 11.38 -12.94 -11.33
CA TRP A 36 11.83 -12.64 -9.97
C TRP A 36 13.31 -12.24 -9.91
N GLU A 37 14.10 -12.72 -10.86
CA GLU A 37 15.52 -12.46 -11.01
C GLU A 37 15.80 -10.98 -11.30
N ASP A 38 14.98 -10.34 -12.13
CA ASP A 38 15.13 -8.92 -12.48
C ASP A 38 14.78 -8.02 -11.30
N PHE A 39 13.75 -8.41 -10.54
CA PHE A 39 13.41 -7.78 -9.27
C PHE A 39 14.58 -7.87 -8.29
N GLN A 40 15.16 -9.05 -8.08
CA GLN A 40 16.29 -9.24 -7.17
C GLN A 40 17.54 -8.49 -7.64
N ARG A 41 17.85 -8.50 -8.93
CA ARG A 41 18.98 -7.76 -9.50
C ARG A 41 18.84 -6.27 -9.21
N SER A 42 17.69 -5.68 -9.52
CA SER A 42 17.45 -4.26 -9.30
C SER A 42 17.55 -3.87 -7.82
N ARG A 43 17.05 -4.74 -6.93
CA ARG A 43 17.19 -4.57 -5.47
C ARG A 43 18.63 -4.66 -5.00
N ASN A 44 19.41 -5.62 -5.50
CA ASN A 44 20.82 -5.81 -5.14
C ASN A 44 21.70 -4.64 -5.63
N GLU A 45 21.32 -4.01 -6.74
CA GLU A 45 21.95 -2.78 -7.23
C GLU A 45 21.52 -1.52 -6.44
N GLY A 46 20.69 -1.66 -5.41
CA GLY A 46 20.23 -0.55 -4.57
C GLY A 46 19.25 0.39 -5.28
N ARG A 47 18.61 -0.06 -6.36
CA ARG A 47 17.62 0.75 -7.09
C ARG A 47 16.28 0.74 -6.36
N SER A 48 15.69 1.92 -6.20
CA SER A 48 14.29 2.08 -5.81
C SER A 48 13.37 1.55 -6.92
N LEU A 49 12.33 0.85 -6.55
CA LEU A 49 11.38 0.25 -7.48
C LEU A 49 10.02 0.95 -7.48
N ILE A 50 9.39 0.95 -8.65
CA ILE A 50 8.01 1.40 -8.85
C ILE A 50 7.17 0.17 -9.17
N PHE A 51 6.22 -0.15 -8.31
CA PHE A 51 5.27 -1.24 -8.52
C PHE A 51 3.97 -0.70 -9.09
N SER A 52 3.45 -1.37 -10.12
CA SER A 52 2.10 -1.13 -10.62
C SER A 52 1.28 -2.40 -10.50
N PHE A 53 0.01 -2.25 -10.16
CA PHE A 53 -0.95 -3.34 -10.11
C PHE A 53 -2.36 -2.83 -10.43
N TRP A 54 -3.33 -3.74 -10.56
CA TRP A 54 -4.71 -3.41 -10.90
C TRP A 54 -5.55 -3.39 -9.63
N HIS A 55 -6.63 -2.62 -9.59
CA HIS A 55 -7.49 -2.54 -8.42
C HIS A 55 -8.03 -3.91 -7.99
N ASN A 56 -8.34 -4.80 -8.94
CA ASN A 56 -8.81 -6.16 -8.65
C ASN A 56 -7.72 -7.07 -8.03
N GLN A 57 -6.46 -6.63 -7.99
CA GLN A 57 -5.33 -7.33 -7.39
C GLN A 57 -4.89 -6.75 -6.04
N ILE A 58 -5.61 -5.76 -5.47
CA ILE A 58 -5.21 -5.10 -4.21
C ILE A 58 -4.97 -6.12 -3.09
N LEU A 59 -5.84 -7.13 -2.94
CA LEU A 59 -5.72 -8.11 -1.86
C LEU A 59 -4.46 -8.98 -2.05
N GLN A 60 -4.26 -9.50 -3.25
CA GLN A 60 -3.13 -10.34 -3.63
C GLN A 60 -1.82 -9.56 -3.48
N ALA A 61 -1.78 -8.32 -3.97
CA ALA A 61 -0.63 -7.43 -3.88
C ALA A 61 -0.31 -7.05 -2.42
N THR A 62 -1.33 -6.69 -1.64
CA THR A 62 -1.20 -6.36 -0.20
C THR A 62 -0.60 -7.54 0.56
N HIS A 63 -1.10 -8.75 0.32
CA HIS A 63 -0.56 -9.92 0.99
C HIS A 63 0.83 -10.27 0.45
N PHE A 64 1.02 -10.37 -0.87
CA PHE A 64 2.29 -10.81 -1.46
C PHE A 64 3.46 -9.88 -1.09
N PHE A 65 3.26 -8.56 -1.20
CA PHE A 65 4.30 -7.55 -0.98
C PHE A 65 4.39 -7.04 0.47
N ARG A 66 3.64 -7.63 1.42
CA ARG A 66 3.66 -7.24 2.84
C ARG A 66 5.07 -7.16 3.42
N PHE A 67 5.23 -6.26 4.40
CA PHE A 67 6.43 -6.05 5.20
C PHE A 67 7.69 -5.68 4.41
N ARG A 68 7.53 -5.06 3.23
CA ARG A 68 8.63 -4.57 2.40
C ARG A 68 8.85 -3.06 2.46
N GLY A 69 8.07 -2.34 3.26
CA GLY A 69 8.23 -0.89 3.47
C GLY A 69 7.82 0.00 2.29
N ILE A 70 7.06 -0.57 1.34
CA ILE A 70 6.60 0.10 0.12
C ILE A 70 5.64 1.24 0.46
N ILE A 71 5.81 2.38 -0.23
CA ILE A 71 4.89 3.50 -0.17
C ILE A 71 3.78 3.32 -1.19
N VAL A 72 2.52 3.28 -0.76
CA VAL A 72 1.38 3.20 -1.67
C VAL A 72 0.56 4.49 -1.69
N MET A 73 0.02 4.82 -2.86
CA MET A 73 -0.91 5.93 -2.98
C MET A 73 -2.25 5.55 -2.35
N SER A 74 -2.83 6.46 -1.56
CA SER A 74 -4.19 6.28 -1.04
C SER A 74 -4.97 7.60 -1.05
N SER A 75 -6.27 7.49 -1.33
CA SER A 75 -7.19 8.62 -1.33
C SER A 75 -7.34 9.22 0.07
N SER A 76 -7.49 10.55 0.13
CA SER A 76 -7.80 11.28 1.36
C SER A 76 -9.27 11.19 1.79
N HIS A 77 -10.10 10.43 1.09
CA HIS A 77 -11.53 10.25 1.43
C HIS A 77 -11.71 9.36 2.66
N ARG A 78 -12.92 9.40 3.26
CA ARG A 78 -13.25 8.65 4.48
C ARG A 78 -12.96 7.15 4.32
N ASP A 79 -13.22 6.58 3.15
CA ASP A 79 -12.96 5.17 2.84
C ASP A 79 -11.46 4.86 2.80
N GLY A 80 -10.65 5.80 2.30
CA GLY A 80 -9.19 5.72 2.31
C GLY A 80 -8.62 5.66 3.73
N ILE A 81 -9.32 6.20 4.74
CA ILE A 81 -8.90 6.10 6.14
C ILE A 81 -9.01 4.66 6.63
N TYR A 82 -10.06 3.93 6.28
CA TYR A 82 -10.22 2.52 6.68
C TYR A 82 -9.16 1.65 6.01
N THR A 83 -9.01 1.75 4.68
CA THR A 83 -7.99 1.02 3.94
C THR A 83 -6.59 1.32 4.48
N SER A 84 -6.32 2.59 4.82
CA SER A 84 -5.05 3.01 5.45
C SER A 84 -4.74 2.27 6.76
N GLN A 85 -5.74 1.98 7.59
CA GLN A 85 -5.52 1.25 8.86
C GLN A 85 -5.12 -0.21 8.60
N VAL A 86 -5.69 -0.81 7.56
CA VAL A 86 -5.40 -2.20 7.19
C VAL A 86 -4.01 -2.30 6.57
N ILE A 87 -3.71 -1.54 5.52
CA ILE A 87 -2.44 -1.64 4.79
C ILE A 87 -1.23 -1.28 5.66
N LYS A 88 -1.37 -0.35 6.62
CA LYS A 88 -0.29 -0.04 7.58
C LYS A 88 0.10 -1.25 8.42
N LYS A 89 -0.84 -2.13 8.77
CA LYS A 89 -0.54 -3.37 9.50
C LYS A 89 0.23 -4.38 8.67
N PHE A 90 0.13 -4.30 7.35
CA PHE A 90 0.97 -5.06 6.42
C PHE A 90 2.33 -4.38 6.13
N GLY A 91 2.70 -3.33 6.88
CA GLY A 91 4.01 -2.68 6.75
C GLY A 91 4.13 -1.71 5.57
N TYR A 92 3.01 -1.33 4.95
CA TYR A 92 3.01 -0.26 3.96
C TYR A 92 2.99 1.11 4.62
N ALA A 93 3.66 2.06 4.00
CA ALA A 93 3.44 3.47 4.28
C ALA A 93 2.63 4.10 3.13
N ILE A 94 2.11 5.31 3.36
CA ILE A 94 1.05 5.86 2.51
C ILE A 94 1.45 7.27 2.06
N ALA A 95 1.47 7.49 0.76
CA ALA A 95 1.47 8.82 0.16
C ALA A 95 0.03 9.28 -0.04
N ARG A 96 -0.32 10.50 0.39
CA ARG A 96 -1.72 10.97 0.43
C ARG A 96 -2.03 11.99 -0.65
N GLY A 97 -3.13 11.75 -1.38
CA GLY A 97 -3.69 12.67 -2.38
C GLY A 97 -5.21 12.84 -2.27
N SER A 98 -5.73 14.07 -2.45
CA SER A 98 -7.15 14.38 -2.64
C SER A 98 -7.57 14.43 -4.13
N SER A 99 -8.83 14.09 -4.41
CA SER A 99 -9.36 13.77 -5.76
C SER A 99 -9.54 14.94 -6.75
N THR A 100 -8.93 16.11 -6.54
CA THR A 100 -9.00 17.24 -7.50
C THR A 100 -7.66 17.90 -7.78
N ARG A 101 -6.68 17.82 -6.87
CA ARG A 101 -5.29 18.30 -7.04
C ARG A 101 -4.24 17.43 -6.33
N GLY A 102 -4.68 16.42 -5.60
CA GLY A 102 -3.82 15.64 -4.73
C GLY A 102 -3.28 14.36 -5.34
N GLY A 103 -3.78 13.88 -6.48
CA GLY A 103 -3.09 12.83 -7.25
C GLY A 103 -1.67 13.27 -7.62
N VAL A 104 -1.51 14.49 -8.15
CA VAL A 104 -0.19 15.10 -8.43
C VAL A 104 0.64 15.22 -7.15
N ARG A 105 0.03 15.63 -6.03
CA ARG A 105 0.74 15.73 -4.74
C ARG A 105 1.23 14.38 -4.24
N ALA A 106 0.43 13.32 -4.37
CA ALA A 106 0.80 11.97 -4.00
C ALA A 106 1.90 11.42 -4.92
N LEU A 107 1.85 11.72 -6.23
CA LEU A 107 2.92 11.39 -7.16
C LEU A 107 4.24 12.10 -6.79
N LEU A 108 4.18 13.39 -6.44
CA LEU A 108 5.36 14.14 -5.97
C LEU A 108 5.91 13.57 -4.64
N GLU A 109 5.03 13.14 -3.73
CA GLU A 109 5.42 12.48 -2.48
C GLU A 109 6.09 11.12 -2.75
N MET A 110 5.54 10.32 -3.66
CA MET A 110 6.16 9.07 -4.11
C MET A 110 7.52 9.32 -4.78
N LYS A 111 7.64 10.35 -5.64
CA LYS A 111 8.92 10.75 -6.23
C LYS A 111 9.98 11.04 -5.16
N ARG A 112 9.62 11.80 -4.12
CA ARG A 112 10.55 12.09 -3.00
C ARG A 112 10.98 10.83 -2.26
N HIS A 113 10.08 9.86 -2.11
CA HIS A 113 10.42 8.58 -1.50
C HIS A 113 11.34 7.72 -2.39
N LEU A 114 11.12 7.72 -3.70
CA LEU A 114 12.05 7.10 -4.65
C LEU A 114 13.46 7.70 -4.55
N GLU A 115 13.56 9.04 -4.49
CA GLU A 115 14.83 9.76 -4.31
C GLU A 115 15.52 9.43 -2.96
N GLN A 116 14.77 8.94 -1.98
CA GLN A 116 15.26 8.49 -0.67
C GLN A 116 15.60 7.00 -0.62
N GLY A 117 15.61 6.30 -1.76
CA GLY A 117 15.91 4.86 -1.78
C GLY A 117 14.73 3.97 -1.38
N ARG A 118 13.50 4.50 -1.37
CA ARG A 118 12.30 3.74 -0.96
C ARG A 118 11.47 3.34 -2.16
N ASP A 119 10.96 2.12 -2.11
CA ASP A 119 10.04 1.63 -3.13
C ASP A 119 8.66 2.27 -3.01
N VAL A 120 7.98 2.42 -4.14
CA VAL A 120 6.63 2.97 -4.22
C VAL A 120 5.73 2.09 -5.07
N GLY A 121 4.42 2.17 -4.88
CA GLY A 121 3.46 1.42 -5.68
C GLY A 121 2.09 2.09 -5.80
N PHE A 122 1.43 1.86 -6.93
CA PHE A 122 0.10 2.41 -7.18
C PHE A 122 -0.71 1.51 -8.11
N THR A 123 -2.02 1.72 -8.10
CA THR A 123 -2.94 1.11 -9.04
C THR A 123 -2.83 1.80 -10.40
N ALA A 124 -2.57 1.06 -11.48
CA ALA A 124 -2.37 1.64 -12.81
C ALA A 124 -3.68 1.95 -13.55
N ASP A 125 -4.79 1.38 -13.10
CA ASP A 125 -6.12 1.44 -13.71
C ASP A 125 -7.06 2.49 -13.08
N GLY A 126 -6.56 3.33 -12.14
CA GLY A 126 -7.32 4.43 -11.55
C GLY A 126 -6.55 5.29 -10.56
#